data_AF-A0A7R9AK62-F1
#
_entry.id   AF-A0A7R9AK62-F1
#
_cell.length_a   1.000
_cell.length_b   1.000
_cell.length_c   1.000
_cell.angle_alpha   90.00
_cell.angle_beta   90.00
_cell.angle_gamma   90.00
#
_symmetry.space_group_name_H-M   'P 1'
#
loop_
_entity.id
_entity.type
_entity.pdbx_description
1 polymer ?
#
loop_
_entity_poly.entity_id
_entity_poly.type
_entity_poly.pdbx_seq_one_letter_code
_entity_poly.pdbx_strand_id
1 'polypeptide(L)'
;LHCCGSHDYMDWKDTKLGHVPISCCMNTTSCDTDDVKQIYTEGCYDKVVNFLDANIGLVGGAALGVAFFPLVGVILSCCLAKNINKAKYEQMA
;
A
#
# COMPACT_ATOMS: atom_id res chain seq x y z
N LEU A 1 7.16 -7.22 4.30
CA LEU A 1 6.89 -6.67 5.64
C LEU A 1 7.47 -7.67 6.62
N HIS A 2 8.58 -7.34 7.27
CA HIS A 2 9.34 -8.22 8.17
C HIS A 2 8.59 -8.40 9.50
N CYS A 3 7.55 -9.23 9.53
CA CYS A 3 6.60 -9.42 10.63
C CYS A 3 6.08 -10.87 10.66
N CYS A 4 5.40 -11.26 11.74
CA CYS A 4 4.74 -12.54 11.87
C CYS A 4 3.48 -12.44 12.73
N GLY A 5 2.39 -13.08 12.29
CA GLY A 5 1.11 -13.04 12.99
C GLY A 5 0.39 -11.69 12.82
N SER A 6 -0.76 -11.54 13.47
CA SER A 6 -1.51 -10.29 13.48
C SER A 6 -0.86 -9.31 14.45
N HIS A 7 -0.80 -9.67 15.73
CA HIS A 7 -0.17 -8.88 16.79
C HIS A 7 1.13 -9.51 17.29
N ASP A 8 1.24 -10.84 17.22
CA ASP A 8 2.43 -11.56 17.66
C ASP A 8 2.59 -12.89 16.89
N TYR A 9 3.80 -13.43 16.81
CA TYR A 9 4.03 -14.77 16.24
C TYR A 9 3.27 -15.88 16.99
N MET A 10 2.90 -15.65 18.25
CA MET A 10 2.08 -16.58 19.03
C MET A 10 0.66 -16.77 18.48
N ASP A 11 0.16 -15.83 17.67
CA ASP A 11 -1.19 -15.90 17.09
C ASP A 11 -1.41 -17.21 16.31
N TRP A 12 -0.35 -17.79 15.77
CA TRP A 12 -0.41 -19.05 15.03
C TRP A 12 -0.80 -20.26 15.89
N LYS A 13 -0.56 -20.23 17.20
CA LYS A 13 -0.88 -21.33 18.12
C LYS A 13 -2.38 -21.58 18.23
N ASP A 14 -3.18 -20.53 18.14
CA ASP A 14 -4.63 -20.60 18.24
C ASP A 14 -5.32 -20.86 16.89
N THR A 15 -4.55 -20.94 15.80
CA THR A 15 -5.06 -21.24 14.46
C THR A 15 -5.11 -22.74 14.18
N LYS A 16 -5.79 -23.13 13.09
CA LYS A 16 -5.75 -24.51 12.57
C LYS A 16 -4.34 -24.98 12.20
N LEU A 17 -3.41 -24.06 11.96
CA LEU A 17 -2.03 -24.39 11.66
C LEU A 17 -1.30 -24.87 12.93
N GLY A 18 -1.57 -24.23 14.07
CA GLY A 18 -1.03 -24.61 15.38
C GLY A 18 0.47 -24.40 15.56
N HIS A 19 1.18 -23.89 14.55
CA HIS A 19 2.62 -23.62 14.56
C HIS A 19 2.93 -22.42 13.66
N VAL A 20 4.09 -21.81 13.89
CA VAL A 20 4.57 -20.66 13.13
C VAL A 20 4.94 -21.09 11.70
N PRO A 21 4.43 -20.45 10.64
CA PRO A 21 4.76 -20.80 9.26
C PRO A 21 6.16 -20.32 8.84
N ILE A 22 6.76 -20.99 7.85
CA ILE A 22 8.07 -20.66 7.27
C ILE A 22 8.12 -19.22 6.69
N SER A 23 6.97 -18.65 6.30
CA SER A 23 6.89 -17.25 5.84
C SER A 23 7.27 -16.23 6.92
N CYS A 24 7.26 -16.62 8.20
CA CYS A 24 7.71 -15.79 9.31
C CYS A 24 9.23 -15.80 9.51
N CYS A 25 9.97 -16.63 8.77
CA CYS A 25 11.42 -16.74 8.90
C CYS A 25 12.15 -15.51 8.38
N MET A 26 13.22 -15.13 9.09
CA MET A 26 14.11 -14.06 8.65
C MET A 26 14.93 -14.46 7.43
N ASN A 27 15.31 -15.74 7.33
CA ASN A 27 15.97 -16.33 6.19
C ASN A 27 15.17 -17.56 5.73
N THR A 28 14.73 -17.56 4.48
CA THR A 28 13.88 -18.62 3.93
C THR A 28 14.65 -19.89 3.49
N THR A 29 15.99 -19.84 3.49
CA THR A 29 16.83 -20.96 3.03
C THR A 29 17.06 -22.02 4.13
N SER A 30 17.17 -21.58 5.37
CA SER A 30 17.31 -22.43 6.55
C SER A 30 16.74 -21.63 7.73
N CYS A 31 15.69 -22.18 8.34
CA CYS A 31 15.00 -21.55 9.45
C CYS A 31 14.34 -22.63 10.31
N ASP A 32 14.57 -22.54 11.61
CA ASP A 32 13.79 -23.22 12.63
C ASP A 32 12.65 -22.29 13.08
N THR A 33 11.41 -22.66 12.78
CA THR A 33 10.22 -21.88 13.13
C THR A 33 9.92 -21.87 14.63
N ASP A 34 10.55 -22.77 15.40
CA ASP A 34 10.46 -22.81 16.85
C ASP A 34 11.55 -21.97 17.53
N ASP A 35 12.60 -21.56 16.80
CA ASP A 35 13.62 -20.64 17.28
C ASP A 35 13.20 -19.17 17.06
N VAL A 36 12.79 -18.52 18.14
CA VAL A 36 12.39 -17.10 18.17
C VAL A 36 13.46 -16.14 17.62
N LYS A 37 14.73 -16.54 17.53
CA LYS A 37 15.81 -15.74 16.95
C LYS A 37 15.84 -15.78 15.42
N GLN A 38 15.19 -16.77 14.81
CA GLN A 38 15.19 -17.00 13.37
C GLN A 38 13.89 -16.54 12.70
N ILE A 39 12.90 -16.13 13.48
CA ILE A 39 11.60 -15.65 13.01
C ILE A 39 11.37 -14.19 13.37
N TYR A 40 10.54 -13.50 12.58
CA TYR A 40 10.01 -12.21 12.99
C TYR A 40 9.03 -12.41 14.15
N THR A 41 9.14 -11.58 15.19
CA THR A 41 8.26 -11.63 16.36
C THR A 41 7.25 -10.50 16.40
N GLU A 42 7.48 -9.43 15.63
CA GLU A 42 6.59 -8.28 15.54
C GLU A 42 5.33 -8.62 14.72
N GLY A 43 4.15 -8.31 15.26
CA GLY A 43 2.87 -8.46 14.57
C GLY A 43 2.75 -7.65 13.29
N CYS A 44 2.16 -8.24 12.25
CA CYS A 44 1.99 -7.57 10.97
C CYS A 44 0.97 -6.43 11.02
N TYR A 45 -0.08 -6.56 11.81
CA TYR A 45 -1.07 -5.50 12.01
C TYR A 45 -0.41 -4.30 12.67
N ASP A 46 0.27 -4.52 13.80
CA ASP A 46 0.92 -3.46 14.56
C ASP A 46 1.99 -2.75 13.72
N LYS A 47 2.77 -3.51 12.95
CA LYS A 47 3.77 -2.93 12.05
C LYS A 47 3.17 -2.04 10.96
N VAL A 48 2.06 -2.46 10.35
CA VAL A 48 1.36 -1.64 9.35
C VAL A 48 0.78 -0.38 9.98
N VAL A 49 0.09 -0.52 11.12
CA VAL A 49 -0.53 0.62 11.81
C VAL A 49 0.54 1.62 12.25
N ASN A 50 1.62 1.16 12.87
CA ASN A 50 2.74 2.02 13.25
C ASN A 50 3.38 2.73 12.05
N PHE A 51 3.53 2.03 10.92
CA PHE A 51 4.00 2.63 9.69
C PHE A 51 3.03 3.72 9.18
N LEU A 52 1.73 3.43 9.20
CA LEU A 52 0.69 4.38 8.80
C LEU A 52 0.68 5.58 9.74
N ASP A 53 0.63 5.41 11.05
CA ASP A 53 0.59 6.49 12.02
C ASP A 53 1.83 7.40 11.92
N ALA A 54 3.02 6.82 11.72
CA ALA A 54 4.25 7.59 11.52
C ALA A 54 4.28 8.35 10.19
N ASN A 55 3.54 7.90 9.16
CA ASN A 55 3.58 8.44 7.81
C ASN A 55 2.22 8.91 7.29
N ILE A 56 1.24 9.13 8.18
CA ILE A 56 -0.16 9.32 7.78
C ILE A 56 -0.33 10.58 6.93
N GLY A 57 0.47 11.62 7.20
CA GLY A 57 0.52 12.82 6.38
C GLY A 57 1.02 12.58 4.97
N LEU A 58 2.03 11.73 4.77
CA LEU A 58 2.56 11.38 3.45
C LEU A 58 1.53 10.55 2.66
N VAL A 59 0.92 9.55 3.31
CA VAL A 59 -0.11 8.70 2.69
C VAL A 59 -1.33 9.54 2.30
N GLY A 60 -1.80 10.40 3.20
CA GLY A 60 -2.92 11.31 2.94
C GLY A 60 -2.61 12.30 1.82
N GLY A 61 -1.40 12.88 1.82
CA GLY A 61 -0.95 13.79 0.75
C GLY A 61 -0.89 13.11 -0.62
N ALA A 62 -0.37 11.88 -0.68
CA ALA A 62 -0.35 11.10 -1.91
C ALA A 62 -1.78 10.80 -2.41
N ALA A 63 -2.68 10.39 -1.52
CA ALA A 63 -4.08 10.12 -1.87
C ALA A 63 -4.79 11.36 -2.41
N LEU A 64 -4.61 12.52 -1.78
CA LEU A 64 -5.13 13.79 -2.26
C LEU A 64 -4.53 14.15 -3.63
N GLY A 65 -3.21 14.04 -3.80
CA GLY A 65 -2.55 14.31 -5.07
C GLY A 65 -3.12 13.46 -6.22
N VAL A 66 -3.32 12.16 -5.98
CA VAL A 66 -3.95 11.25 -6.94
C VAL A 66 -5.41 11.63 -7.21
N ALA A 67 -6.17 12.09 -6.22
CA ALA A 67 -7.54 12.55 -6.42
C ALA A 67 -7.63 13.87 -7.22
N PHE A 68 -6.64 14.77 -7.05
CA PHE A 68 -6.59 16.06 -7.76
C PHE A 68 -6.06 15.93 -9.20
N PHE A 69 -5.16 14.97 -9.46
CA PHE A 69 -4.54 14.80 -10.78
C PHE A 69 -5.55 14.64 -11.95
N PRO A 70 -6.63 13.84 -11.82
CA PRO A 70 -7.68 13.75 -12.83
C PRO A 70 -8.36 15.08 -13.18
N LEU A 71 -8.47 16.02 -12.23
CA LEU A 71 -9.12 17.32 -12.49
C LEU A 71 -8.33 18.13 -13.51
N VAL A 72 -7.00 18.08 -13.44
CA VAL A 72 -6.13 18.70 -14.46
C VAL A 72 -6.38 18.07 -15.83
N GLY A 73 -6.51 16.74 -15.88
CA GLY A 73 -6.84 16.01 -17.10
C GLY A 73 -8.20 16.43 -17.70
N VAL A 74 -9.22 16.60 -16.86
CA VAL A 74 -10.55 17.09 -17.28
C VAL A 74 -10.45 18.50 -17.84
N ILE A 75 -9.77 19.42 -17.14
CA ILE A 75 -9.61 20.81 -17.57
C ILE A 75 -8.91 20.86 -18.93
N LEU A 76 -7.79 20.15 -19.09
CA LEU A 76 -7.05 20.10 -20.35
C LEU A 76 -7.90 19.52 -21.48
N SER A 77 -8.65 18.46 -21.22
CA SER A 77 -9.56 17.85 -22.20
C SER A 77 -10.65 18.84 -22.64
N CYS A 78 -11.25 19.57 -21.70
CA CYS A 78 -12.24 20.60 -22.01
C CYS A 78 -11.65 21.78 -22.79
N CYS A 79 -10.45 22.25 -22.42
CA CYS A 79 -9.73 23.30 -23.14
C CYS A 79 -9.41 22.89 -24.58
N LEU A 80 -8.92 21.66 -24.77
CA LEU A 80 -8.64 21.11 -26.10
C LEU A 80 -9.92 21.01 -26.95
N ALA A 81 -11.00 20.48 -26.38
CA ALA A 81 -12.29 20.37 -27.07
C ALA A 81 -12.83 21.76 -27.50
N LYS A 82 -12.74 22.77 -26.63
CA LYS A 82 -13.12 24.15 -26.97
C LYS A 82 -12.29 24.70 -28.13
N ASN A 83 -10.98 24.48 -28.12
CA ASN A 83 -10.09 24.97 -29.17
C ASN A 83 -10.37 24.33 -30.53
N ILE A 84 -10.59 23.01 -30.56
CA ILE A 84 -10.95 22.27 -31.80
C ILE A 84 -12.27 22.81 -32.38
N ASN A 85 -13.28 23.03 -31.53
CA ASN A 85 -14.55 23.58 -31.97
C ASN A 85 -14.39 25.01 -32.52
N LYS A 86 -13.64 25.89 -31.83
CA LYS A 86 -13.37 27.26 -32.31
C LYS A 86 -12.68 27.27 -33.68
N ALA A 87 -11.63 26.48 -33.84
CA ALA A 87 -10.90 26.36 -35.10
C ALA A 87 -11.82 25.88 -36.25
N LYS A 88 -12.75 24.96 -35.97
CA LYS A 88 -13.73 24.48 -36.95
C LYS A 88 -14.72 25.58 -37.39
N TYR A 89 -15.16 26.46 -36.49
CA TYR A 89 -16.05 27.58 -36.83
C TYR A 89 -15.32 28.69 -37.60
N GLU A 90 -14.05 28.97 -37.28
CA GLU A 90 -13.23 29.95 -38.01
C GLU A 90 -12.88 29.49 -39.43
N GLN A 91 -12.89 28.19 -39.73
CA GLN A 91 -12.70 27.66 -41.09
C GLN A 91 -13.97 27.70 -41.96
N MET A 92 -15.13 28.00 -41.38
CA MET A 92 -16.41 28.09 -42.09
C MET A 92 -16.95 29.53 -42.22
N ALA A 93 -16.21 30.52 -41.73
CA ALA A 93 -16.46 31.95 -41.90
C ALA A 93 -15.45 32.55 -42.90
#